data_AF-A0A2E6H8L3-F1
#
_entry.id   AF-A0A2E6H8L3-F1
#
_cell.length_a   1.000
_cell.length_b   1.000
_cell.length_c   1.000
_cell.angle_alpha   90.00
_cell.angle_beta   90.00
_cell.angle_gamma   90.00
#
_symmetry.space_group_name_H-M   'P 1'
#
loop_
_entity.id
_entity.type
_entity.pdbx_description
1 polymer ?
#
loop_
_entity_poly.entity_id
_entity_poly.type
_entity_poly.pdbx_seq_one_letter_code
_entity_poly.pdbx_strand_id
1 'polypeptide(L)' 'MKVGDLVRVNQSIQEYTDVLGRTVGIVVEVNDLTLPPAGLIFWPTGEFEHLYKDELELVDDD' A
#
# COMPACT_ATOMS: atom_id res chain seq x y z
N MET A 1 7.14 0.45 -7.06
CA MET A 1 6.87 1.04 -5.74
C MET A 1 8.07 1.83 -5.29
N LYS A 2 7.87 3.14 -5.23
CA LYS A 2 8.75 4.18 -4.69
C LYS A 2 7.85 5.17 -3.94
N VAL A 3 8.46 6.02 -3.13
CA VAL A 3 7.74 7.13 -2.48
C VAL A 3 7.03 7.98 -3.55
N GLY A 4 5.76 8.26 -3.33
CA GLY A 4 4.86 8.98 -4.24
C GLY A 4 4.06 8.10 -5.20
N ASP A 5 4.33 6.79 -5.27
CA ASP A 5 3.50 5.89 -6.07
C ASP A 5 2.10 5.74 -5.43
N LEU A 6 1.08 5.71 -6.27
CA LEU A 6 -0.27 5.33 -5.89
C LEU A 6 -0.39 3.81 -5.87
N VAL A 7 -0.93 3.28 -4.79
CA VAL A 7 -1.03 1.84 -4.56
C VAL A 7 -2.41 1.47 -4.05
N ARG A 8 -2.82 0.24 -4.34
CA ARG A 8 -4.03 -0.38 -3.82
C ARG A 8 -3.71 -1.75 -3.25
N VAL A 9 -4.49 -2.21 -2.28
CA VAL A 9 -4.31 -3.55 -1.70
C VAL A 9 -4.69 -4.63 -2.72
N ASN A 10 -3.81 -5.59 -2.94
CA ASN A 10 -4.02 -6.74 -3.82
C ASN A 10 -4.69 -7.89 -3.05
N GLN A 11 -6.00 -7.78 -2.82
CA GLN A 11 -7.00 -8.83 -2.48
C GLN A 11 -6.64 -10.03 -1.56
N SER A 12 -5.63 -9.98 -0.68
CA SER A 12 -5.38 -11.08 0.28
C SER A 12 -4.85 -10.64 1.64
N ILE A 13 -5.23 -9.46 2.13
CA ILE A 13 -5.04 -9.13 3.55
C ILE A 13 -6.31 -9.52 4.30
N GLN A 14 -6.27 -10.68 4.95
CA GLN A 14 -7.41 -11.29 5.65
C GLN A 14 -7.93 -10.44 6.83
N GLU A 15 -7.17 -9.44 7.27
CA GLU A 15 -7.48 -8.60 8.44
C GLU A 15 -8.22 -7.29 8.10
N TYR A 16 -8.28 -6.88 6.83
CA TYR A 16 -8.76 -5.53 6.46
C TYR A 16 -9.97 -5.58 5.54
N THR A 17 -11.11 -5.94 6.14
CA THR A 17 -12.42 -6.07 5.47
C THR A 17 -12.95 -4.74 4.89
N ASP A 18 -12.39 -3.58 5.27
CA ASP A 18 -12.87 -2.25 4.83
C ASP A 18 -12.06 -1.61 3.69
N VAL A 19 -10.87 -2.15 3.35
CA VAL A 19 -9.99 -1.62 2.28
C VAL A 19 -10.09 -2.46 0.99
N LEU A 20 -11.14 -3.29 0.89
CA LEU A 20 -11.43 -4.13 -0.26
C LEU A 20 -11.78 -3.27 -1.50
N GLY A 21 -10.74 -2.98 -2.29
CA GLY A 21 -10.84 -2.65 -3.71
C GLY A 21 -11.27 -1.22 -4.06
N ARG A 22 -11.32 -0.29 -3.09
CA ARG A 22 -11.77 1.10 -3.36
C ARG A 22 -10.82 2.19 -2.90
N THR A 23 -9.88 1.91 -2.00
CA THR A 23 -9.04 2.94 -1.40
C THR A 23 -7.64 2.87 -2.00
N VAL A 24 -7.28 3.93 -2.73
CA VAL A 24 -5.92 4.16 -3.22
C VAL A 24 -5.15 4.93 -2.15
N GLY A 25 -3.99 4.42 -1.77
CA GLY A 25 -3.07 5.06 -0.84
C GLY A 25 -1.84 5.59 -1.57
N ILE A 26 -1.08 6.45 -0.89
CA ILE A 26 0.21 6.96 -1.40
C ILE A 26 1.33 6.37 -0.56
N VAL A 27 2.36 5.86 -1.23
CA VAL A 27 3.58 5.41 -0.57
C VAL A 27 4.34 6.64 -0.04
N VAL A 28 4.55 6.73 1.26
CA VAL A 28 5.30 7.82 1.90
C VAL A 28 6.70 7.39 2.34
N GLU A 29 6.91 6.10 2.58
CA GLU A 29 8.21 5.53 2.91
C GLU A 29 8.35 4.13 2.31
N VAL A 30 9.57 3.74 1.96
CA VAL A 30 9.92 2.38 1.53
C VAL A 30 11.09 1.91 2.38
N ASN A 31 10.94 0.74 2.99
CA ASN A 31 11.96 0.06 3.76
C ASN A 31 12.43 -1.19 2.99
N ASP A 32 13.55 -1.05 2.28
CA ASP A 32 14.17 -2.14 1.54
C ASP A 32 15.02 -3.08 2.42
N LEU A 33 15.10 -2.83 3.74
CA LEU A 33 15.83 -3.71 4.67
C LEU A 33 15.00 -4.92 5.11
N THR A 34 13.69 -4.94 4.84
CA THR A 34 12.80 -6.07 5.12
C THR A 34 12.64 -6.96 3.88
N LEU A 35 12.37 -8.25 4.08
CA LEU A 35 12.10 -9.19 3.00
C LEU A 35 10.77 -9.92 3.26
N PRO A 36 9.70 -9.63 2.49
CA PRO A 36 9.62 -8.67 1.38
C PRO A 36 9.78 -7.18 1.84
N PRO A 37 10.17 -6.27 0.93
CA PRO A 37 10.24 -4.84 1.24
C PRO A 37 8.89 -4.32 1.71
N ALA A 38 8.89 -3.53 2.77
CA ALA A 38 7.69 -2.92 3.33
C ALA A 38 7.60 -1.44 2.92
N GLY A 39 6.39 -0.94 2.72
CA GLY A 39 6.11 0.48 2.50
C GLY A 39 5.18 1.01 3.58
N LEU A 40 5.40 2.28 3.97
CA LEU A 40 4.43 3.03 4.74
C LEU A 40 3.47 3.71 3.77
N ILE A 41 2.18 3.40 3.89
CA ILE A 41 1.13 3.90 3.02
C ILE A 41 0.29 4.89 3.81
N PHE A 42 0.08 6.06 3.24
CA PHE A 42 -0.89 7.04 3.74
C PHE A 42 -2.22 6.85 3.02
N TRP A 43 -3.27 6.58 3.80
CA TRP A 43 -4.61 6.40 3.32
C TRP A 43 -5.42 7.72 3.37
N PRO A 44 -6.39 7.92 2.46
CA PRO A 44 -7.26 9.09 2.48
C PRO A 44 -8.15 9.18 3.73
N THR A 45 -8.25 8.10 4.53
CA THR A 45 -8.89 8.11 5.86
C THR A 45 -8.07 8.90 6.89
N GLY A 46 -6.82 9.25 6.58
CA GLY A 46 -5.89 9.93 7.48
C GLY A 46 -4.99 8.97 8.27
N GLU A 47 -5.06 7.67 7.97
CA GLU A 47 -4.29 6.63 8.64
C GLU A 47 -2.99 6.31 7.89
N PHE A 48 -2.00 5.83 8.64
CA PHE A 48 -0.73 5.34 8.10
C PHE A 48 -0.61 3.85 8.40
N GLU A 49 -0.15 3.09 7.42
CA GLU A 49 -0.03 1.64 7.57
C GLU A 49 1.21 1.07 6.91
N HIS A 50 1.84 0.10 7.56
CA HIS A 50 2.98 -0.62 7.00
C HIS A 50 2.48 -1.87 6.29
N LEU A 51 2.69 -1.95 4.99
CA LEU A 51 2.30 -3.08 4.17
C LEU A 51 3.47 -3.59 3.34
N TYR A 52 3.51 -4.89 3.09
CA TYR A 52 4.52 -5.44 2.21
C TYR A 52 4.21 -5.10 0.75
N LYS A 53 5.27 -4.97 -0.04
CA LYS A 53 5.18 -4.62 -1.45
C LYS A 53 4.38 -5.63 -2.28
N ASP A 54 4.38 -6.91 -1.90
CA ASP A 54 3.60 -7.96 -2.56
C ASP A 54 2.11 -7.95 -2.20
N GLU A 55 1.74 -7.30 -1.09
CA GLU A 55 0.35 -7.07 -0.70
C GLU A 55 -0.28 -5.89 -1.44
N LEU A 56 0.52 -5.15 -2.21
CA LEU A 56 0.14 -3.92 -2.88
C LEU A 56 0.31 -4.04 -4.39
N GLU A 57 -0.60 -3.41 -5.12
CA GLU A 57 -0.55 -3.26 -6.56
C GLU A 57 -0.44 -1.77 -6.91
N LEU A 58 0.39 -1.45 -7.90
CA LEU A 58 0.52 -0.08 -8.41
C LEU A 58 -0.74 0.32 -9.17
N VAL A 59 -1.20 1.54 -8.91
CA VAL A 59 -2.27 2.18 -9.68
C VAL A 59 -1.61 3.07 -10.72
N ASP A 60 -1.58 2.60 -11.96
CA ASP A 60 -1.15 3.39 -13.11
C ASP A 60 -2.30 4.31 -13.54
N ASP A 61 -1.99 5.59 -13.81
CA ASP A 61 -2.90 6.59 -14.37
C ASP A 61 -2.56 6.70 -15.87
N ASP A 62 -3.16 5.83 -16.69
CA ASP A 62 -3.07 5.88 -18.17
C ASP A 62 -4.15 6.82 -18.74
#